data_AF-A0A382YSK4-F1
#
_entry.id   AF-A0A382YSK4-F1
#
_cell.length_a   1.000
_cell.length_b   1.000
_cell.length_c   1.000
_cell.angle_alpha   90.00
_cell.angle_beta   90.00
_cell.angle_gamma   90.00
#
_symmetry.space_group_name_H-M   'P 1'
#
loop_
_entity.id
_entity.type
_entity.pdbx_description
1 polymer ?
#
loop_
_entity_poly.entity_id
_entity_poly.type
_entity_poly.pdbx_seq_one_letter_code
_entity_poly.pdbx_strand_id
1 'polypeptide(L)'
;NYSGKNIVIGSYFMTYGMDYFIGVTVIQGDYYHPGPLVTFDIGETGTAELNGFTITNSFIYDVGGGIYCENSDPTLKYLIVKNNFEGGIHLFNSNSRLENLTVTDNSKNDLYHGGAGIFAQNSSITIQNSLIANNWSGHGGWAVAPGGIDATSSEINLDGVTMYGNASGSLILKEGSSGTIHNSIIWNYPDNDNEFEIEIIGETGYGTASELTISYSDILGGFDGINAQGVLHWLAGNINNDPLFCFSDSTDYGLAENSPCV
;
A
#
# COMPACT_ATOMS: atom_id res chain seq x y z
N ASN A 1 3.23 -7.25 18.90
CA ASN A 1 3.41 -8.71 19.03
C ASN A 1 2.36 -9.24 20.00
N TYR A 2 1.43 -10.08 19.51
CA TYR A 2 0.34 -10.64 20.32
C TYR A 2 0.70 -12.01 20.91
N SER A 3 1.98 -12.41 20.78
CA SER A 3 2.54 -13.68 21.19
C SER A 3 1.80 -14.87 20.56
N GLY A 4 1.47 -14.74 19.28
CA GLY A 4 0.74 -15.76 18.51
C GLY A 4 -0.74 -15.91 18.89
N LYS A 5 -1.27 -14.96 19.68
CA LYS A 5 -2.69 -14.95 20.06
C LYS A 5 -3.50 -14.07 19.12
N ASN A 6 -4.68 -14.55 18.76
CA ASN A 6 -5.65 -13.78 17.98
C ASN A 6 -6.42 -12.82 18.88
N ILE A 7 -5.78 -11.68 19.18
CA ILE A 7 -6.33 -10.60 19.98
C ILE A 7 -6.85 -9.52 19.05
N VAL A 8 -7.98 -8.93 19.40
CA VAL A 8 -8.48 -7.70 18.78
C VAL A 8 -8.06 -6.53 19.67
N ILE A 9 -7.23 -5.65 19.13
CA ILE A 9 -6.84 -4.40 19.78
C ILE A 9 -7.43 -3.25 18.98
N GLY A 10 -8.20 -2.41 19.67
CA GLY A 10 -8.89 -1.29 19.06
C GLY A 10 -8.84 -0.03 19.91
N SER A 11 -8.87 1.13 19.25
CA SER A 11 -9.16 2.39 19.94
C SER A 11 -10.65 2.53 20.24
N TYR A 12 -11.03 3.64 20.87
CA TYR A 12 -12.42 4.00 21.08
C TYR A 12 -13.22 4.21 19.78
N PHE A 13 -12.56 4.27 18.61
CA PHE A 13 -13.23 4.19 17.33
C PHE A 13 -14.16 2.97 17.23
N MET A 14 -13.73 1.79 17.72
CA MET A 14 -14.56 0.58 17.71
C MET A 14 -15.88 0.72 18.49
N THR A 15 -15.92 1.61 19.48
CA THR A 15 -17.11 1.80 20.33
C THR A 15 -18.02 2.90 19.80
N TYR A 16 -17.44 3.98 19.27
CA TYR A 16 -18.17 5.21 18.95
C TYR A 16 -18.24 5.55 17.46
N GLY A 17 -17.41 4.92 16.62
CA GLY A 17 -17.36 5.17 15.18
C GLY A 17 -16.95 6.59 14.79
N MET A 18 -16.18 7.28 15.64
CA MET A 18 -15.74 8.65 15.39
C MET A 18 -14.24 8.69 15.05
N ASP A 19 -13.90 9.17 13.85
CA ASP A 19 -12.52 9.26 13.34
C ASP A 19 -11.58 10.05 14.25
N TYR A 20 -12.13 10.95 15.06
CA TYR A 20 -11.38 11.63 16.14
C TYR A 20 -10.54 10.64 16.97
N PHE A 21 -11.10 9.47 17.30
CA PHE A 21 -10.38 8.47 18.10
C PHE A 21 -9.23 7.80 17.35
N ILE A 22 -9.29 7.70 16.03
CA ILE A 22 -8.17 7.22 15.21
C ILE A 22 -7.02 8.23 15.29
N GLY A 23 -7.33 9.52 15.14
CA GLY A 23 -6.35 10.60 15.14
C GLY A 23 -5.65 10.81 16.49
N VAL A 24 -6.32 10.54 17.62
CA VAL A 24 -5.74 10.74 18.96
C VAL A 24 -5.19 9.48 19.62
N THR A 25 -5.44 8.30 19.06
CA THR A 25 -4.89 7.04 19.59
C THR A 25 -3.64 6.67 18.80
N VAL A 26 -2.50 7.19 19.27
CA VAL A 26 -1.25 7.18 18.50
C VAL A 26 -0.26 6.14 19.04
N ILE A 27 0.26 5.30 18.14
CA ILE A 27 1.48 4.50 18.34
C ILE A 27 2.59 5.25 17.59
N GLN A 28 3.51 5.82 18.35
CA GLN A 28 4.57 6.67 17.82
C GLN A 28 5.95 6.08 18.15
N GLY A 29 6.85 6.11 17.16
CA GLY A 29 8.26 5.78 17.37
C GLY A 29 9.09 6.91 17.97
N ASP A 30 10.30 6.55 18.40
CA ASP A 30 11.31 7.49 18.83
C ASP A 30 12.72 6.99 18.46
N TYR A 31 13.69 7.91 18.45
CA TYR A 31 15.07 7.62 18.06
C TYR A 31 15.75 6.55 18.94
N TYR A 32 15.33 6.39 20.19
CA TYR A 32 15.95 5.48 21.15
C TYR A 32 15.39 4.05 21.06
N HIS A 33 14.26 3.85 20.39
CA HIS A 33 13.62 2.55 20.20
C HIS A 33 13.40 2.27 18.72
N PRO A 34 14.48 2.02 17.96
CA PRO A 34 14.34 1.77 16.54
C PRO A 34 13.69 0.43 16.25
N GLY A 35 12.84 0.39 15.23
CA GLY A 35 12.14 -0.81 14.81
C GLY A 35 10.75 -0.54 14.24
N PRO A 36 10.06 -1.62 13.81
CA PRO A 36 8.65 -1.58 13.53
C PRO A 36 7.85 -1.14 14.76
N LEU A 37 6.86 -0.28 14.56
CA LEU A 37 6.00 0.19 15.67
C LEU A 37 4.97 -0.87 16.07
N VAL A 38 4.54 -1.67 15.11
CA VAL A 38 3.65 -2.81 15.31
C VAL A 38 4.24 -4.03 14.62
N THR A 39 4.26 -5.15 15.34
CA THR A 39 4.79 -6.42 14.83
C THR A 39 3.81 -7.58 15.05
N PHE A 40 3.64 -8.40 14.02
CA PHE A 40 2.98 -9.71 14.03
C PHE A 40 3.93 -10.74 13.42
N ASP A 41 4.50 -11.63 14.23
CA ASP A 41 5.65 -12.46 13.83
C ASP A 41 5.61 -13.88 14.40
N ILE A 42 4.48 -14.30 15.02
CA ILE A 42 4.39 -15.60 15.71
C ILE A 42 3.11 -16.36 15.35
N GLY A 43 2.63 -16.19 14.11
CA GLY A 43 1.51 -16.97 13.57
C GLY A 43 0.12 -16.44 13.95
N GLU A 44 0.01 -15.15 14.26
CA GLU A 44 -1.30 -14.49 14.34
C GLU A 44 -2.09 -14.70 13.03
N THR A 45 -3.39 -14.98 13.12
CA THR A 45 -4.23 -15.21 11.93
C THR A 45 -5.12 -14.02 11.65
N GLY A 46 -5.97 -14.10 10.61
CA GLY A 46 -6.94 -13.05 10.25
C GLY A 46 -7.96 -12.68 11.34
N THR A 47 -7.95 -13.38 12.48
CA THR A 47 -8.75 -13.02 13.66
C THR A 47 -7.99 -12.18 14.69
N ALA A 48 -6.67 -12.02 14.55
CA ALA A 48 -5.92 -10.96 15.18
C ALA A 48 -6.22 -9.65 14.46
N GLU A 49 -6.56 -8.60 15.20
CA GLU A 49 -6.97 -7.32 14.61
C GLU A 49 -6.26 -6.14 15.28
N LEU A 50 -5.86 -5.17 14.47
CA LEU A 50 -5.51 -3.82 14.91
C LEU A 50 -6.48 -2.82 14.28
N ASN A 51 -7.19 -2.04 15.10
CA ASN A 51 -8.29 -1.20 14.65
C ASN A 51 -8.26 0.22 15.20
N GLY A 52 -8.25 1.22 14.33
CA GLY A 52 -8.53 2.59 14.74
C GLY A 52 -7.34 3.32 15.38
N PHE A 53 -6.12 3.14 14.87
CA PHE A 53 -4.91 3.78 15.40
C PHE A 53 -4.21 4.66 14.37
N THR A 54 -3.50 5.67 14.85
CA THR A 54 -2.46 6.36 14.07
C THR A 54 -1.10 5.73 14.40
N ILE A 55 -0.34 5.31 13.38
CA ILE A 55 0.99 4.69 13.50
C ILE A 55 1.99 5.57 12.76
N THR A 56 2.93 6.17 13.49
CA THR A 56 3.73 7.25 12.92
C THR A 56 5.13 7.42 13.49
N ASN A 57 6.02 8.03 12.70
CA ASN A 57 7.38 8.40 13.08
C ASN A 57 8.19 7.20 13.55
N SER A 58 8.12 6.07 12.83
CA SER A 58 9.13 5.01 13.00
C SER A 58 10.51 5.58 12.69
N PHE A 59 11.50 5.13 13.44
CA PHE A 59 12.91 5.45 13.21
C PHE A 59 13.65 4.12 13.16
N ILE A 60 13.99 3.63 11.99
CA ILE A 60 14.73 2.37 11.83
C ILE A 60 15.82 2.57 10.78
N TYR A 61 16.93 1.83 10.88
CA TYR A 61 17.98 1.85 9.86
C TYR A 61 17.91 0.63 8.92
N ASP A 62 16.83 -0.14 9.02
CA ASP A 62 16.67 -1.46 8.43
C ASP A 62 15.18 -1.69 8.11
N VAL A 63 14.74 -2.93 7.93
CA VAL A 63 13.42 -3.22 7.36
C VAL A 63 12.22 -3.03 8.35
N GLY A 64 11.13 -2.43 7.85
CA GLY A 64 9.77 -2.60 8.41
C GLY A 64 9.26 -1.43 9.25
N GLY A 65 9.21 -0.21 8.69
CA GLY A 65 8.95 1.01 9.44
C GLY A 65 7.70 1.03 10.33
N GLY A 66 6.51 1.17 9.76
CA GLY A 66 5.28 1.32 10.57
C GLY A 66 4.78 0.00 11.16
N ILE A 67 4.39 -0.92 10.27
CA ILE A 67 3.84 -2.24 10.62
C ILE A 67 4.66 -3.33 9.92
N TYR A 68 5.10 -4.33 10.67
CA TYR A 68 5.79 -5.49 10.15
C TYR A 68 5.00 -6.77 10.46
N CYS A 69 4.67 -7.54 9.42
CA CYS A 69 4.04 -8.86 9.55
C CYS A 69 4.94 -9.91 8.89
N GLU A 70 5.28 -10.94 9.65
CA GLU A 70 6.08 -12.08 9.21
C GLU A 70 5.39 -13.39 9.61
N ASN A 71 5.16 -14.27 8.63
CA ASN A 71 4.53 -15.58 8.86
C ASN A 71 3.22 -15.49 9.68
N SER A 72 2.48 -14.38 9.50
CA SER A 72 1.31 -14.01 10.28
C SER A 72 0.34 -13.24 9.39
N ASP A 73 -0.96 -13.43 9.56
CA ASP A 73 -2.00 -12.95 8.65
C ASP A 73 -3.01 -12.01 9.35
N PRO A 74 -2.60 -10.98 10.12
CA PRO A 74 -3.54 -10.12 10.84
C PRO A 74 -4.52 -9.37 9.92
N THR A 75 -5.64 -8.95 10.50
CA THR A 75 -6.52 -7.96 9.89
C THR A 75 -6.18 -6.55 10.40
N LEU A 76 -5.90 -5.63 9.49
CA LEU A 76 -5.56 -4.24 9.79
C LEU A 76 -6.72 -3.35 9.32
N LYS A 77 -7.34 -2.60 10.24
CA LYS A 77 -8.53 -1.77 9.94
C LYS A 77 -8.45 -0.35 10.44
N TYR A 78 -8.97 0.60 9.67
CA TYR A 78 -9.14 1.99 10.12
C TYR A 78 -7.84 2.56 10.70
N LEU A 79 -6.71 2.33 10.02
CA LEU A 79 -5.41 2.80 10.47
C LEU A 79 -4.94 3.98 9.63
N ILE A 80 -4.31 4.94 10.31
CA ILE A 80 -3.52 5.98 9.66
C ILE A 80 -2.05 5.62 9.84
N VAL A 81 -1.40 5.11 8.80
CA VAL A 81 0.02 4.73 8.80
C VAL A 81 0.79 5.81 8.05
N LYS A 82 1.49 6.69 8.78
CA LYS A 82 2.12 7.86 8.15
C LYS A 82 3.46 8.29 8.72
N ASN A 83 4.27 8.96 7.90
CA ASN A 83 5.59 9.47 8.29
C ASN A 83 6.49 8.39 8.91
N ASN A 84 6.36 7.15 8.44
CA ASN A 84 7.23 6.06 8.88
C ASN A 84 8.44 5.98 7.93
N PHE A 85 9.61 5.79 8.52
CA PHE A 85 10.86 5.59 7.80
C PHE A 85 11.12 4.09 7.60
N GLU A 86 11.66 3.72 6.44
CA GLU A 86 11.78 2.35 5.92
C GLU A 86 10.44 1.62 5.74
N GLY A 87 9.44 2.37 5.27
CA GLY A 87 8.17 1.86 4.79
C GLY A 87 6.99 1.99 5.76
N GLY A 88 5.78 2.01 5.22
CA GLY A 88 4.53 2.03 5.99
C GLY A 88 4.17 0.64 6.52
N ILE A 89 3.94 -0.31 5.61
CA ILE A 89 3.51 -1.67 5.94
C ILE A 89 4.39 -2.67 5.19
N HIS A 90 4.97 -3.63 5.91
CA HIS A 90 5.74 -4.71 5.32
C HIS A 90 5.13 -6.07 5.69
N LEU A 91 4.88 -6.88 4.67
CA LEU A 91 4.24 -8.19 4.72
C LEU A 91 5.17 -9.23 4.09
N PHE A 92 5.68 -10.15 4.91
CA PHE A 92 6.56 -11.24 4.48
C PHE A 92 5.94 -12.60 4.86
N ASN A 93 5.62 -13.42 3.87
CA ASN A 93 4.83 -14.66 4.08
C ASN A 93 3.54 -14.38 4.87
N SER A 94 2.79 -13.35 4.47
CA SER A 94 1.67 -12.79 5.23
C SER A 94 0.46 -12.49 4.34
N ASN A 95 -0.62 -13.22 4.55
CA ASN A 95 -1.88 -13.07 3.81
C ASN A 95 -2.84 -12.12 4.53
N SER A 96 -2.31 -10.97 4.96
CA SER A 96 -3.03 -9.99 5.76
C SER A 96 -4.17 -9.32 4.99
N ARG A 97 -5.23 -8.93 5.72
CA ARG A 97 -6.35 -8.13 5.19
C ARG A 97 -6.20 -6.68 5.60
N LEU A 98 -6.29 -5.78 4.63
CA LEU A 98 -6.04 -4.34 4.80
C LEU A 98 -7.31 -3.59 4.42
N GLU A 99 -7.99 -2.97 5.39
CA GLU A 99 -9.31 -2.37 5.17
C GLU A 99 -9.40 -0.95 5.73
N ASN A 100 -9.87 0.01 4.93
CA ASN A 100 -10.05 1.40 5.37
C ASN A 100 -8.76 2.01 5.92
N LEU A 101 -7.66 1.83 5.21
CA LEU A 101 -6.36 2.35 5.61
C LEU A 101 -6.06 3.68 4.95
N THR A 102 -5.31 4.53 5.64
CA THR A 102 -4.64 5.71 5.09
C THR A 102 -3.14 5.53 5.26
N VAL A 103 -2.45 5.14 4.18
CA VAL A 103 -1.00 4.90 4.15
C VAL A 103 -0.33 6.06 3.42
N THR A 104 0.23 7.01 4.17
CA THR A 104 0.64 8.30 3.59
C THR A 104 1.99 8.78 4.08
N ASP A 105 2.73 9.51 3.23
CA ASP A 105 3.99 10.16 3.62
C ASP A 105 5.03 9.21 4.25
N ASN A 106 4.95 7.91 3.96
CA ASN A 106 5.97 6.96 4.40
C ASN A 106 7.13 7.00 3.41
N SER A 107 8.33 6.78 3.92
CA SER A 107 9.55 6.90 3.12
C SER A 107 10.41 5.66 3.24
N LYS A 108 11.14 5.34 2.18
CA LYS A 108 12.11 4.26 2.15
C LYS A 108 13.40 4.71 1.49
N ASN A 109 14.54 4.50 2.15
CA ASN A 109 15.87 4.85 1.63
C ASN A 109 16.76 3.63 1.41
N ASP A 110 16.33 2.44 1.81
CA ASP A 110 17.08 1.21 1.57
C ASP A 110 17.25 0.93 0.07
N LEU A 111 18.40 0.37 -0.30
CA LEU A 111 18.82 0.03 -1.65
C LEU A 111 18.34 -1.37 -2.10
N TYR A 112 17.81 -2.18 -1.18
CA TYR A 112 17.60 -3.61 -1.38
C TYR A 112 16.14 -4.04 -1.56
N HIS A 113 15.34 -3.25 -2.31
CA HIS A 113 13.96 -3.54 -2.74
C HIS A 113 12.83 -3.18 -1.76
N GLY A 114 11.64 -2.86 -2.27
CA GLY A 114 10.38 -2.75 -1.51
C GLY A 114 9.66 -1.40 -1.64
N GLY A 115 8.35 -1.42 -1.44
CA GLY A 115 7.49 -0.24 -1.56
C GLY A 115 7.49 0.63 -0.31
N ALA A 116 7.50 1.96 -0.47
CA ALA A 116 7.51 2.87 0.67
C ALA A 116 6.16 2.89 1.41
N GLY A 117 5.04 2.73 0.70
CA GLY A 117 3.72 2.57 1.28
C GLY A 117 3.54 1.15 1.81
N ILE A 118 3.54 0.18 0.89
CA ILE A 118 3.36 -1.23 1.21
C ILE A 118 4.39 -2.07 0.46
N PHE A 119 5.06 -2.98 1.18
CA PHE A 119 5.87 -4.03 0.59
C PHE A 119 5.28 -5.40 0.92
N ALA A 120 5.02 -6.20 -0.11
CA ALA A 120 4.51 -7.56 0.02
C ALA A 120 5.47 -8.56 -0.68
N GLN A 121 5.90 -9.56 0.08
CA GLN A 121 6.74 -10.64 -0.43
C GLN A 121 6.17 -11.99 0.00
N ASN A 122 6.04 -12.92 -0.95
CA ASN A 122 5.46 -14.26 -0.73
C ASN A 122 4.09 -14.21 -0.03
N SER A 123 3.24 -13.27 -0.43
CA SER A 123 2.02 -12.90 0.31
C SER A 123 0.81 -12.80 -0.61
N SER A 124 -0.39 -13.12 -0.13
CA SER A 124 -1.67 -12.87 -0.84
C SER A 124 -2.50 -11.87 -0.05
N ILE A 125 -2.53 -10.61 -0.49
CA ILE A 125 -3.11 -9.50 0.26
C ILE A 125 -4.31 -8.91 -0.46
N THR A 126 -5.31 -8.52 0.33
CA THR A 126 -6.49 -7.79 -0.15
C THR A 126 -6.54 -6.44 0.52
N ILE A 127 -6.66 -5.38 -0.29
CA ILE A 127 -6.73 -3.98 0.14
C ILE A 127 -8.08 -3.43 -0.29
N GLN A 128 -8.86 -2.94 0.68
CA GLN A 128 -10.20 -2.42 0.44
C GLN A 128 -10.37 -1.00 0.97
N ASN A 129 -11.03 -0.15 0.19
CA ASN A 129 -11.46 1.19 0.61
C ASN A 129 -10.33 2.01 1.25
N SER A 130 -9.14 1.95 0.65
CA SER A 130 -7.93 2.48 1.27
C SER A 130 -7.28 3.55 0.40
N LEU A 131 -6.59 4.47 1.06
CA LEU A 131 -5.80 5.52 0.46
C LEU A 131 -4.31 5.20 0.64
N ILE A 132 -3.55 5.22 -0.45
CA ILE A 132 -2.10 5.05 -0.45
C ILE A 132 -1.51 6.23 -1.21
N ALA A 133 -1.00 7.24 -0.51
CA ALA A 133 -0.61 8.49 -1.17
C ALA A 133 0.65 9.15 -0.64
N ASN A 134 1.35 9.87 -1.52
CA ASN A 134 2.55 10.64 -1.18
C ASN A 134 3.65 9.84 -0.48
N ASN A 135 3.69 8.53 -0.68
CA ASN A 135 4.76 7.70 -0.19
C ASN A 135 5.96 7.82 -1.13
N TRP A 136 7.17 7.83 -0.57
CA TRP A 136 8.38 8.19 -1.29
C TRP A 136 9.46 7.12 -1.15
N SER A 137 9.92 6.56 -2.27
CA SER A 137 11.11 5.71 -2.31
C SER A 137 12.28 6.52 -2.88
N GLY A 138 13.37 6.61 -2.11
CA GLY A 138 14.60 7.29 -2.51
C GLY A 138 15.59 6.32 -3.12
N HIS A 139 15.45 5.98 -4.40
CA HIS A 139 16.46 5.15 -5.07
C HIS A 139 17.48 5.96 -5.87
N GLY A 140 18.76 5.81 -5.47
CA GLY A 140 19.92 6.33 -6.19
C GLY A 140 20.60 5.30 -7.11
N GLY A 141 19.86 4.39 -7.76
CA GLY A 141 20.48 3.32 -8.57
C GLY A 141 19.56 2.23 -9.14
N TRP A 142 20.13 1.02 -9.28
CA TRP A 142 19.81 -0.07 -10.23
C TRP A 142 18.48 -0.83 -10.09
N ALA A 143 17.67 -0.59 -9.06
CA ALA A 143 16.41 -1.30 -8.85
C ALA A 143 15.27 -0.29 -8.64
N VAL A 144 14.20 -0.42 -9.43
CA VAL A 144 12.99 0.39 -9.30
C VAL A 144 12.16 -0.19 -8.16
N ALA A 145 11.86 0.62 -7.16
CA ALA A 145 10.83 0.31 -6.18
C ALA A 145 9.87 1.49 -6.09
N PRO A 146 8.56 1.24 -6.09
CA PRO A 146 7.57 2.28 -6.09
C PRO A 146 7.43 2.90 -4.70
N GLY A 147 6.99 4.15 -4.66
CA GLY A 147 6.49 4.78 -3.46
C GLY A 147 5.24 4.06 -2.96
N GLY A 148 4.38 3.59 -3.86
CA GLY A 148 3.12 2.91 -3.50
C GLY A 148 3.32 1.48 -2.99
N ILE A 149 3.04 0.49 -3.84
CA ILE A 149 3.05 -0.94 -3.51
C ILE A 149 4.09 -1.69 -4.34
N ASP A 150 5.01 -2.39 -3.68
CA ASP A 150 5.90 -3.37 -4.31
C ASP A 150 5.42 -4.78 -3.94
N ALA A 151 5.18 -5.61 -4.95
CA ALA A 151 4.81 -7.00 -4.80
C ALA A 151 5.84 -7.92 -5.45
N THR A 152 6.34 -8.88 -4.67
CA THR A 152 7.32 -9.86 -5.13
C THR A 152 6.82 -11.27 -4.79
N SER A 153 6.69 -12.14 -5.80
CA SER A 153 6.11 -13.50 -5.63
C SER A 153 4.79 -13.47 -4.84
N SER A 154 3.92 -12.49 -5.12
CA SER A 154 2.75 -12.15 -4.29
C SER A 154 1.48 -11.95 -5.12
N GLU A 155 0.32 -12.10 -4.49
CA GLU A 155 -0.98 -11.76 -5.07
C GLU A 155 -1.53 -10.47 -4.41
N ILE A 156 -1.89 -9.46 -5.20
CA ILE A 156 -2.39 -8.17 -4.70
C ILE A 156 -3.79 -7.89 -5.28
N ASN A 157 -4.80 -7.78 -4.42
CA ASN A 157 -6.17 -7.46 -4.83
C ASN A 157 -6.59 -6.09 -4.28
N LEU A 158 -6.83 -5.12 -5.17
CA LEU A 158 -7.25 -3.77 -4.85
C LEU A 158 -8.73 -3.57 -5.22
N ASP A 159 -9.54 -3.13 -4.26
CA ASP A 159 -10.96 -2.80 -4.46
C ASP A 159 -11.35 -1.51 -3.73
N GLY A 160 -11.81 -0.49 -4.45
CA GLY A 160 -12.10 0.81 -3.84
C GLY A 160 -10.85 1.54 -3.36
N VAL A 161 -9.68 1.31 -3.98
CA VAL A 161 -8.40 1.89 -3.54
C VAL A 161 -8.10 3.16 -4.31
N THR A 162 -7.61 4.19 -3.63
CA THR A 162 -7.05 5.39 -4.25
C THR A 162 -5.54 5.42 -4.05
N MET A 163 -4.77 5.50 -5.14
CA MET A 163 -3.32 5.70 -5.13
C MET A 163 -3.00 7.03 -5.79
N TYR A 164 -2.27 7.91 -5.10
CA TYR A 164 -2.00 9.25 -5.60
C TYR A 164 -0.66 9.81 -5.12
N GLY A 165 0.06 10.49 -6.01
CA GLY A 165 1.30 11.20 -5.69
C GLY A 165 2.42 10.33 -5.09
N ASN A 166 2.38 9.00 -5.24
CA ASN A 166 3.48 8.16 -4.79
C ASN A 166 4.64 8.28 -5.78
N ALA A 167 5.85 8.48 -5.26
CA ALA A 167 7.04 8.66 -6.10
C ALA A 167 7.43 7.35 -6.80
N SER A 168 8.06 7.43 -7.96
CA SER A 168 8.56 6.24 -8.68
C SER A 168 7.48 5.18 -9.01
N GLY A 169 6.20 5.55 -9.09
CA GLY A 169 5.09 4.68 -9.51
C GLY A 169 4.15 4.19 -8.39
N SER A 170 2.96 3.74 -8.79
CA SER A 170 1.92 3.25 -7.88
C SER A 170 2.16 1.79 -7.50
N LEU A 171 2.29 0.91 -8.48
CA LEU A 171 2.32 -0.54 -8.26
C LEU A 171 3.37 -1.19 -9.14
N ILE A 172 4.20 -2.05 -8.54
CA ILE A 172 5.11 -2.93 -9.29
C ILE A 172 4.85 -4.38 -8.90
N LEU A 173 4.64 -5.25 -9.91
CA LEU A 173 4.48 -6.69 -9.75
C LEU A 173 5.70 -7.43 -10.31
N LYS A 174 6.35 -8.26 -9.48
CA LYS A 174 7.60 -8.96 -9.81
C LYS A 174 7.54 -10.45 -9.50
N GLU A 175 8.41 -11.22 -10.16
CA GLU A 175 8.67 -12.62 -9.84
C GLU A 175 7.41 -13.50 -9.81
N GLY A 176 6.58 -13.41 -10.85
CA GLY A 176 5.35 -14.20 -10.94
C GLY A 176 4.23 -13.70 -10.03
N SER A 177 4.27 -12.43 -9.63
CA SER A 177 3.18 -11.82 -8.87
C SER A 177 1.91 -11.72 -9.72
N SER A 178 0.75 -11.78 -9.08
CA SER A 178 -0.55 -11.63 -9.72
C SER A 178 -1.40 -10.58 -9.00
N GLY A 179 -2.51 -10.17 -9.60
CA GLY A 179 -3.42 -9.28 -8.91
C GLY A 179 -4.62 -8.80 -9.68
N THR A 180 -5.49 -8.11 -8.96
CA THR A 180 -6.66 -7.42 -9.51
C THR A 180 -6.71 -5.97 -9.04
N ILE A 181 -7.14 -5.09 -9.95
CA ILE A 181 -7.54 -3.72 -9.64
C ILE A 181 -8.99 -3.56 -10.09
N HIS A 182 -9.86 -3.31 -9.13
CA HIS A 182 -11.28 -3.13 -9.35
C HIS A 182 -11.76 -1.85 -8.66
N ASN A 183 -12.63 -1.09 -9.32
CA ASN A 183 -13.28 0.07 -8.72
C ASN A 183 -12.30 1.02 -8.00
N SER A 184 -11.15 1.28 -8.61
CA SER A 184 -10.03 1.97 -7.96
C SER A 184 -9.53 3.13 -8.81
N ILE A 185 -8.85 4.08 -8.16
CA ILE A 185 -8.27 5.26 -8.80
C ILE A 185 -6.75 5.18 -8.61
N ILE A 186 -6.00 5.12 -9.71
CA ILE A 186 -4.54 5.09 -9.72
C ILE A 186 -4.06 6.31 -10.49
N TRP A 187 -3.61 7.32 -9.75
CA TRP A 187 -3.43 8.68 -10.27
C TRP A 187 -2.20 9.35 -9.65
N ASN A 188 -1.01 8.74 -9.77
CA ASN A 188 0.21 9.46 -9.45
C ASN A 188 0.54 10.43 -10.58
N TYR A 189 1.10 11.60 -10.26
CA TYR A 189 1.66 12.42 -11.33
C TYR A 189 3.02 11.83 -11.70
N PRO A 190 3.31 11.59 -13.00
CA PRO A 190 4.64 11.14 -13.41
C PRO A 190 5.66 12.16 -12.91
N ASP A 191 6.52 11.71 -11.98
CA ASP A 191 7.70 12.45 -11.58
C ASP A 191 8.82 12.18 -12.59
N ASN A 192 9.98 12.81 -12.40
CA ASN A 192 11.08 12.65 -13.35
C ASN A 192 11.71 11.25 -13.33
N ASP A 193 11.31 10.38 -12.40
CA ASP A 193 11.95 9.11 -12.09
C ASP A 193 11.09 7.90 -12.51
N ASN A 194 9.79 8.05 -12.81
CA ASN A 194 8.98 7.00 -13.42
C ASN A 194 7.96 7.52 -14.45
N GLU A 195 7.96 6.90 -15.63
CA GLU A 195 7.04 7.18 -16.74
C GLU A 195 5.68 6.47 -16.57
N PHE A 196 5.61 5.43 -15.73
CA PHE A 196 4.45 4.54 -15.64
C PHE A 196 3.83 4.50 -14.23
N GLU A 197 2.50 4.45 -14.18
CA GLU A 197 1.74 4.23 -12.94
C GLU A 197 1.95 2.82 -12.41
N ILE A 198 1.92 1.86 -13.32
CA ILE A 198 1.94 0.43 -12.99
C ILE A 198 2.99 -0.25 -13.86
N GLU A 199 3.81 -1.08 -13.22
CA GLU A 199 4.77 -1.92 -13.91
C GLU A 199 4.50 -3.40 -13.62
N ILE A 200 4.32 -4.18 -14.69
CA ILE A 200 4.11 -5.62 -14.62
C ILE A 200 5.34 -6.27 -15.22
N ILE A 201 6.21 -6.83 -14.38
CA ILE A 201 7.46 -7.41 -14.84
C ILE A 201 7.20 -8.74 -15.55
N GLY A 202 7.80 -8.89 -16.72
CA GLY A 202 7.73 -10.09 -17.55
C GLY A 202 8.54 -11.27 -16.98
N GLU A 203 8.64 -12.34 -17.75
CA GLU A 203 9.46 -13.49 -17.37
C GLU A 203 10.94 -13.09 -17.29
N THR A 204 11.60 -13.48 -16.21
CA THR A 204 13.03 -13.22 -16.00
C THR A 204 13.76 -14.52 -15.65
N GLY A 205 15.09 -14.49 -15.56
CA GLY A 205 15.85 -15.63 -15.04
C GLY A 205 15.55 -15.99 -13.58
N TYR A 206 14.80 -15.15 -12.87
CA TYR A 206 14.50 -15.28 -11.44
C TYR A 206 13.04 -15.63 -11.13
N GLY A 207 12.14 -15.60 -12.11
CA GLY A 207 10.72 -15.89 -11.90
C GLY A 207 9.88 -15.85 -13.17
N THR A 208 8.65 -16.36 -13.07
CA THR A 208 7.68 -16.31 -14.18
C THR A 208 7.18 -14.90 -14.42
N ALA A 209 6.53 -14.67 -15.57
CA ALA A 209 5.88 -13.39 -15.84
C ALA A 209 4.81 -13.10 -14.79
N SER A 210 4.73 -11.84 -14.37
CA SER A 210 3.67 -11.35 -13.50
C SER A 210 2.40 -11.06 -14.31
N GLU A 211 1.25 -11.04 -13.65
CA GLU A 211 -0.04 -10.78 -14.29
C GLU A 211 -0.92 -9.79 -13.51
N LEU A 212 -1.73 -9.01 -14.22
CA LEU A 212 -2.65 -8.07 -13.60
C LEU A 212 -3.96 -7.99 -14.38
N THR A 213 -5.08 -8.00 -13.67
CA THR A 213 -6.41 -7.74 -14.23
C THR A 213 -6.94 -6.40 -13.75
N ILE A 214 -7.43 -5.56 -14.66
CA ILE A 214 -7.94 -4.22 -14.32
C ILE A 214 -9.36 -4.06 -14.88
N SER A 215 -10.30 -3.62 -14.05
CA SER A 215 -11.69 -3.34 -14.43
C SER A 215 -12.30 -2.20 -13.62
N TYR A 216 -13.27 -1.48 -14.20
CA TYR A 216 -14.00 -0.39 -13.54
C TYR A 216 -13.10 0.63 -12.80
N SER A 217 -11.89 0.90 -13.30
CA SER A 217 -10.90 1.70 -12.60
C SER A 217 -10.44 2.89 -13.42
N ASP A 218 -10.08 3.98 -12.74
CA ASP A 218 -9.53 5.18 -13.36
C ASP A 218 -8.01 5.19 -13.21
N ILE A 219 -7.31 5.08 -14.34
CA ILE A 219 -5.85 4.98 -14.39
C ILE A 219 -5.31 6.18 -15.15
N LEU A 220 -4.41 6.95 -14.55
CA LEU A 220 -3.76 8.05 -15.25
C LEU A 220 -2.99 7.51 -16.47
N GLY A 221 -3.22 8.10 -17.63
CA GLY A 221 -2.64 7.61 -18.89
C GLY A 221 -3.36 6.39 -19.48
N GLY A 222 -4.34 5.83 -18.77
CA GLY A 222 -5.08 4.64 -19.20
C GLY A 222 -4.15 3.47 -19.45
N PHE A 223 -4.29 2.83 -20.61
CA PHE A 223 -3.41 1.73 -21.01
C PHE A 223 -1.95 2.17 -21.17
N ASP A 224 -1.71 3.39 -21.64
CA ASP A 224 -0.36 3.91 -21.89
C ASP A 224 0.37 4.27 -20.58
N GLY A 225 -0.36 4.40 -19.47
CA GLY A 225 0.22 4.57 -18.13
C GLY A 225 0.78 3.27 -17.53
N ILE A 226 0.72 2.15 -18.26
CA ILE A 226 1.13 0.83 -17.77
C ILE A 226 2.28 0.25 -18.60
N ASN A 227 3.39 -0.06 -17.93
CA ASN A 227 4.45 -0.86 -18.53
C ASN A 227 4.16 -2.36 -18.34
N ALA A 228 3.46 -2.96 -19.30
CA ALA A 228 3.09 -4.37 -19.28
C ALA A 228 4.13 -5.26 -19.99
N GLN A 229 5.23 -5.58 -19.31
CA GLN A 229 6.18 -6.61 -19.78
C GLN A 229 5.68 -8.03 -19.49
N GLY A 230 4.88 -8.18 -18.42
CA GLY A 230 4.11 -9.39 -18.13
C GLY A 230 2.74 -9.38 -18.80
N VAL A 231 1.76 -10.03 -18.18
CA VAL A 231 0.41 -10.21 -18.75
C VAL A 231 -0.55 -9.17 -18.17
N LEU A 232 -1.16 -8.35 -19.03
CA LEU A 232 -2.21 -7.41 -18.64
C LEU A 232 -3.57 -7.85 -19.20
N HIS A 233 -4.55 -8.03 -18.33
CA HIS A 233 -5.95 -8.24 -18.67
C HIS A 233 -6.74 -6.94 -18.46
N TRP A 234 -6.78 -6.10 -19.50
CA TRP A 234 -7.57 -4.87 -19.51
C TRP A 234 -9.04 -5.16 -19.84
N LEU A 235 -9.89 -5.18 -18.83
CA LEU A 235 -11.32 -5.45 -18.97
C LEU A 235 -12.12 -4.16 -19.22
N ALA A 236 -13.45 -4.28 -19.22
CA ALA A 236 -14.35 -3.15 -19.42
C ALA A 236 -14.44 -2.25 -18.18
N GLY A 237 -14.93 -1.02 -18.38
CA GLY A 237 -15.22 -0.05 -17.32
C GLY A 237 -14.04 0.82 -16.90
N ASN A 238 -12.85 0.60 -17.44
CA ASN A 238 -11.69 1.44 -17.14
C ASN A 238 -11.77 2.79 -17.86
N ILE A 239 -11.36 3.86 -17.18
CA ILE A 239 -11.33 5.23 -17.67
C ILE A 239 -9.93 5.85 -17.44
N ASN A 240 -9.74 7.03 -18.02
CA ASN A 240 -8.56 7.89 -17.82
C ASN A 240 -9.08 9.33 -17.87
N ASN A 241 -9.67 9.76 -16.77
CA ASN A 241 -10.28 11.07 -16.64
C ASN A 241 -9.84 11.69 -15.32
N ASP A 242 -9.73 13.02 -15.25
CA ASP A 242 -9.42 13.65 -13.97
C ASP A 242 -10.44 13.22 -12.89
N PRO A 243 -10.00 12.60 -11.77
CA PRO A 243 -10.89 12.15 -10.71
C PRO A 243 -11.67 13.27 -10.04
N LEU A 244 -11.27 14.53 -10.20
CA LEU A 244 -11.90 15.70 -9.57
C LEU A 244 -11.95 15.57 -8.04
N PHE A 245 -10.79 15.35 -7.40
CA PHE A 245 -10.67 15.41 -5.94
C PHE A 245 -11.04 16.80 -5.41
N CYS A 246 -11.79 16.86 -4.31
CA CYS A 246 -12.30 18.10 -3.71
C CYS A 246 -11.20 19.05 -3.25
N PHE A 247 -10.09 18.52 -2.71
CA PHE A 247 -8.94 19.31 -2.30
C PHE A 247 -7.63 18.60 -2.69
N SER A 248 -6.93 19.15 -3.68
CA SER A 248 -5.68 18.57 -4.19
C SER A 248 -4.46 18.79 -3.29
N ASP A 249 -4.60 19.50 -2.16
CA ASP A 249 -3.57 19.68 -1.14
C ASP A 249 -3.52 18.48 -0.17
N SER A 250 -3.10 17.36 -0.75
CA SER A 250 -2.51 16.15 -0.13
C SER A 250 -3.25 15.42 1.00
N THR A 251 -4.44 15.87 1.43
CA THR A 251 -5.09 15.31 2.64
C THR A 251 -6.56 14.95 2.49
N ASP A 252 -7.27 15.42 1.47
CA ASP A 252 -8.68 15.07 1.22
C ASP A 252 -8.89 14.58 -0.23
N TYR A 253 -9.03 13.27 -0.35
CA TYR A 253 -9.23 12.55 -1.62
C TYR A 253 -10.71 12.23 -1.86
N GLY A 254 -11.62 12.96 -1.20
CA GLY A 254 -13.05 12.92 -1.51
C GLY A 254 -13.30 13.36 -2.96
N LEU A 255 -14.19 12.64 -3.65
CA LEU A 255 -14.57 12.97 -5.03
C LEU A 255 -15.62 14.08 -5.04
N ALA A 256 -15.50 15.01 -5.98
CA ALA A 256 -16.56 15.96 -6.27
C ALA A 256 -17.82 15.24 -6.77
N GLU A 257 -19.01 15.80 -6.52
CA GLU A 257 -20.29 15.21 -6.94
C GLU A 257 -20.39 14.97 -8.46
N ASN A 258 -19.63 15.74 -9.25
CA ASN A 258 -19.57 15.63 -10.71
C ASN A 258 -18.34 14.86 -11.21
N SER A 259 -17.63 14.16 -10.33
CA SER A 259 -16.51 13.30 -10.70
C SER A 259 -16.96 12.19 -11.64
N PRO A 260 -16.14 11.82 -12.65
CA PRO A 260 -16.39 10.65 -13.49
C PRO A 260 -16.25 9.32 -12.71
N CYS A 261 -15.73 9.35 -11.48
CA CYS A 261 -15.50 8.19 -10.62
C CYS A 261 -16.64 7.91 -9.61
N VAL A 262 -17.77 8.63 -9.69
CA VAL A 262 -18.95 8.48 -8.81
C VAL A 262 -20.01 7.58 -9.41
#